data_AF-A0A2S4VPS2-F1
#
_entry.id   AF-A0A2S4VPS2-F1
#
_cell.length_a   1.000
_cell.length_b   1.000
_cell.length_c   1.000
_cell.angle_alpha   90.00
_cell.angle_beta   90.00
_cell.angle_gamma   90.00
#
_symmetry.space_group_name_H-M   'P 1'
#
loop_
_entity.id
_entity.type
_entity.pdbx_description
1 polymer ?
#
loop_
_entity_poly.entity_id
_entity_poly.type
_entity_poly.pdbx_seq_one_letter_code
_entity_poly.pdbx_strand_id
1 'polypeptide(L)'
;MAGIQSSHPAHWEYIGEGAANLIAAYTRETQSLTHILSHLIDPKYLLEYTQVDLEDSIEWIKELAAHIEPHRPDSKRTGFSIDVHAKHAIIMDNLTYHPPHQEVISIEIKPKWANLPSRLELLDPITREIKKEYCRTCVYRAIRSKSNSKEYYTSANRFCALQLFDTSDHLRHALDRLVSEWQGSSSSSGGHVHNNLKIFHRGGVVDPSSVQIDPKLIDVMGQVLDQSNVLQTIKEIQSKLDPIDIEGLFKEFNQPPNTNKQEEDLFSSPIDLNELKDILPYLNGKEYIIIEPNPASSDPVFIIKLRLSIWISNLFIDYTNT
;
A
#
# COMPACT_ATOMS: atom_id res chain seq x y z
N MET A 1 -17.49 -0.62 -26.09
CA MET A 1 -16.42 -0.98 -25.14
C MET A 1 -15.70 -2.19 -25.71
N ALA A 2 -14.42 -2.07 -26.09
CA ALA A 2 -13.63 -3.24 -26.50
C ALA A 2 -13.23 -3.98 -25.22
N GLY A 3 -13.75 -5.20 -25.03
CA GLY A 3 -13.42 -6.03 -23.86
C GLY A 3 -11.93 -6.43 -23.84
N ILE A 4 -11.44 -6.78 -22.64
CA ILE A 4 -10.06 -7.24 -22.41
C ILE A 4 -9.66 -8.43 -23.32
N GLN A 5 -10.65 -9.18 -23.81
CA GLN A 5 -10.55 -10.26 -24.80
C GLN A 5 -9.87 -9.87 -26.11
N SER A 6 -9.85 -8.58 -26.45
CA SER A 6 -9.13 -8.06 -27.61
C SER A 6 -7.61 -7.98 -27.41
N SER A 7 -7.13 -8.13 -26.18
CA SER A 7 -5.71 -8.20 -25.84
C SER A 7 -5.22 -9.65 -25.81
N HIS A 8 -4.05 -9.93 -26.37
CA HIS A 8 -3.45 -11.26 -26.31
C HIS A 8 -2.75 -11.47 -24.96
N PRO A 9 -2.87 -12.61 -24.26
CA PRO A 9 -2.22 -12.86 -22.97
C PRO A 9 -0.70 -12.64 -22.98
N ALA A 10 -0.03 -12.96 -24.09
CA ALA A 10 1.41 -12.71 -24.27
C ALA A 10 1.81 -11.22 -24.29
N HIS A 11 0.86 -10.29 -24.27
CA HIS A 11 1.12 -8.85 -24.13
C HIS A 11 1.13 -8.39 -22.67
N TRP A 12 0.95 -9.30 -21.71
CA TRP A 12 0.89 -9.03 -20.28
C TRP A 12 2.12 -9.61 -19.59
N GLU A 13 2.84 -8.78 -18.85
CA GLU A 13 4.05 -9.19 -18.13
C GLU A 13 3.84 -9.15 -16.62
N TYR A 14 4.33 -10.17 -15.91
CA TYR A 14 4.27 -10.21 -14.45
C TYR A 14 5.14 -9.12 -13.83
N ILE A 15 4.58 -8.32 -12.92
CA ILE A 15 5.28 -7.25 -12.19
C ILE A 15 5.51 -7.63 -10.73
N GLY A 16 4.52 -8.26 -10.09
CA GLY A 16 4.62 -8.69 -8.70
C GLY A 16 3.28 -9.08 -8.09
N GLU A 17 3.31 -9.64 -6.89
CA GLU A 17 2.09 -10.01 -6.18
C GLU A 17 2.18 -9.78 -4.65
N GLY A 18 1.04 -9.39 -4.08
CA GLY A 18 0.80 -9.31 -2.65
C GLY A 18 0.29 -10.63 -2.08
N ALA A 19 -0.41 -10.57 -0.95
CA ALA A 19 -1.16 -11.74 -0.45
C ALA A 19 -2.54 -11.87 -1.10
N ALA A 20 -3.13 -10.74 -1.53
CA ALA A 20 -4.49 -10.68 -2.05
C ALA A 20 -4.56 -10.45 -3.57
N ASN A 21 -3.52 -9.87 -4.18
CA ASN A 21 -3.58 -9.43 -5.58
C ASN A 21 -2.29 -9.79 -6.33
N LEU A 22 -2.45 -10.15 -7.60
CA LEU A 22 -1.38 -10.27 -8.60
C LEU A 22 -1.45 -9.08 -9.56
N ILE A 23 -0.29 -8.52 -9.92
CA ILE A 23 -0.17 -7.38 -10.82
C ILE A 23 0.56 -7.81 -12.08
N ALA A 24 -0.07 -7.59 -13.23
CA ALA A 24 0.52 -7.72 -14.55
C ALA A 24 0.42 -6.38 -15.28
N ALA A 25 1.43 -6.03 -16.08
CA ALA A 25 1.47 -4.80 -16.86
C ALA A 25 1.01 -5.04 -18.30
N TYR A 26 0.30 -4.06 -18.87
CA TYR A 26 -0.16 -4.01 -20.26
C TYR A 26 0.17 -2.67 -20.91
N THR A 27 0.30 -2.62 -22.23
CA THR A 27 0.87 -1.46 -22.96
C THR A 27 -0.15 -0.52 -23.62
N ARG A 28 -1.40 -0.37 -23.12
CA ARG A 28 -2.38 0.59 -23.67
C ARG A 28 -3.26 1.26 -22.61
N GLU A 29 -3.77 2.45 -22.94
CA GLU A 29 -4.54 3.38 -22.07
C GLU A 29 -5.97 2.91 -21.75
N THR A 30 -6.46 3.25 -20.55
CA THR A 30 -7.81 2.93 -20.03
C THR A 30 -8.37 4.08 -19.15
N GLN A 31 -9.70 4.12 -18.87
CA GLN A 31 -10.42 5.23 -18.18
C GLN A 31 -10.92 4.92 -16.75
N SER A 32 -10.86 5.88 -15.82
CA SER A 32 -10.83 5.65 -14.35
C SER A 32 -12.16 5.61 -13.56
N LEU A 33 -12.15 4.88 -12.43
CA LEU A 33 -13.05 4.96 -11.27
C LEU A 33 -12.23 5.30 -10.01
N THR A 34 -12.61 6.33 -9.24
CA THR A 34 -11.96 6.64 -7.95
C THR A 34 -12.89 7.39 -6.99
N HIS A 35 -13.82 6.70 -6.31
CA HIS A 35 -14.91 7.40 -5.59
C HIS A 35 -14.72 7.57 -4.07
N ILE A 36 -14.00 6.70 -3.36
CA ILE A 36 -13.91 6.78 -1.89
C ILE A 36 -12.60 7.42 -1.44
N LEU A 37 -11.46 6.92 -1.94
CA LEU A 37 -10.15 7.43 -1.56
C LEU A 37 -9.93 8.89 -1.97
N SER A 38 -10.60 9.37 -3.03
CA SER A 38 -10.55 10.77 -3.49
C SER A 38 -11.13 11.77 -2.49
N HIS A 39 -11.93 11.30 -1.54
CA HIS A 39 -12.41 12.11 -0.43
C HIS A 39 -11.36 12.23 0.69
N LEU A 40 -10.39 11.31 0.78
CA LEU A 40 -9.39 11.28 1.86
C LEU A 40 -8.01 11.75 1.37
N ILE A 41 -7.70 11.51 0.11
CA ILE A 41 -6.40 11.76 -0.51
C ILE A 41 -6.66 12.61 -1.76
N ASP A 42 -5.84 13.65 -1.95
CA ASP A 42 -5.87 14.49 -3.16
C ASP A 42 -5.83 13.58 -4.41
N PRO A 43 -6.82 13.67 -5.32
CA PRO A 43 -6.90 12.81 -6.50
C PRO A 43 -5.61 12.75 -7.33
N LYS A 44 -4.76 13.78 -7.30
CA LYS A 44 -3.46 13.76 -8.01
C LYS A 44 -2.49 12.68 -7.51
N TYR A 45 -2.69 12.18 -6.28
CA TYR A 45 -1.89 11.10 -5.68
C TYR A 45 -2.57 9.73 -5.79
N LEU A 46 -3.78 9.68 -6.36
CA LEU A 46 -4.50 8.45 -6.56
C LEU A 46 -4.20 7.88 -7.93
N LEU A 47 -4.04 6.56 -7.95
CA LEU A 47 -3.97 5.80 -9.18
C LEU A 47 -5.34 5.82 -9.85
N GLU A 48 -5.35 6.24 -11.09
CA GLU A 48 -6.48 6.03 -11.97
C GLU A 48 -6.55 4.55 -12.35
N TYR A 49 -7.75 3.98 -12.28
CA TYR A 49 -7.96 2.58 -12.62
C TYR A 49 -9.33 2.31 -13.21
N THR A 50 -9.40 1.38 -14.16
CA THR A 50 -10.59 0.95 -14.85
C THR A 50 -10.98 -0.43 -14.37
N GLN A 51 -12.21 -0.60 -13.88
CA GLN A 51 -12.77 -1.93 -13.72
C GLN A 51 -13.21 -2.45 -15.09
N VAL A 52 -12.80 -3.66 -15.43
CA VAL A 52 -13.20 -4.35 -16.65
C VAL A 52 -13.94 -5.63 -16.31
N ASP A 53 -14.96 -5.93 -17.11
CA ASP A 53 -15.74 -7.14 -17.02
C ASP A 53 -14.98 -8.33 -17.61
N LEU A 54 -15.06 -9.47 -16.92
CA LEU A 54 -14.41 -10.73 -17.27
C LEU A 54 -15.41 -11.87 -17.51
N GLU A 55 -16.72 -11.64 -17.46
CA GLU A 55 -17.77 -12.69 -17.50
C GLU A 55 -17.59 -13.67 -18.67
N ASP A 56 -17.22 -13.17 -19.84
CA ASP A 56 -16.99 -13.99 -21.05
C ASP A 56 -15.50 -14.34 -21.29
N SER A 57 -14.59 -14.09 -20.34
CA SER A 57 -13.13 -14.13 -20.53
C SER A 57 -12.43 -15.32 -19.86
N ILE A 58 -13.15 -16.34 -19.42
CA ILE A 58 -12.59 -17.46 -18.64
C ILE A 58 -11.39 -18.16 -19.30
N GLU A 59 -11.46 -18.46 -20.60
CA GLU A 59 -10.36 -19.13 -21.31
C GLU A 59 -9.13 -18.22 -21.43
N TRP A 60 -9.35 -16.92 -21.67
CA TRP A 60 -8.29 -15.94 -21.67
C TRP A 60 -7.58 -15.84 -20.30
N ILE A 61 -8.34 -15.88 -19.19
CA ILE A 61 -7.75 -15.84 -17.84
C ILE A 61 -6.95 -17.11 -17.55
N LYS A 62 -7.42 -18.28 -18.01
CA LYS A 62 -6.66 -19.54 -17.90
C LYS A 62 -5.34 -19.47 -18.66
N GLU A 63 -5.35 -18.94 -19.88
CA GLU A 63 -4.14 -18.75 -20.68
C GLU A 63 -3.18 -17.77 -20.00
N LEU A 64 -3.69 -16.66 -19.48
CA LEU A 64 -2.89 -15.70 -18.71
C LEU A 64 -2.28 -16.35 -17.47
N ALA A 65 -3.06 -17.13 -16.71
CA ALA A 65 -2.58 -17.84 -15.53
C ALA A 65 -1.46 -18.82 -15.88
N ALA A 66 -1.64 -19.61 -16.93
CA ALA A 66 -0.61 -20.54 -17.40
C ALA A 66 0.67 -19.81 -17.87
N HIS A 67 0.52 -18.64 -18.49
CA HIS A 67 1.65 -17.83 -18.95
C HIS A 67 2.44 -17.20 -17.78
N ILE A 68 1.75 -16.75 -16.74
CA ILE A 68 2.35 -16.07 -15.59
C ILE A 68 2.96 -17.06 -14.58
N GLU A 69 2.38 -18.25 -14.42
CA GLU A 69 2.77 -19.21 -13.38
C GLU A 69 4.30 -19.49 -13.32
N PRO A 70 5.03 -19.68 -14.44
CA PRO A 70 6.48 -19.89 -14.44
C PRO A 70 7.31 -18.71 -13.89
N HIS A 71 6.74 -17.51 -13.82
CA HIS A 71 7.40 -16.29 -13.36
C HIS A 71 7.10 -15.97 -11.88
N ARG A 72 6.13 -16.64 -11.27
CA ARG A 72 5.76 -16.42 -9.86
C ARG A 72 6.82 -16.99 -8.91
N PRO A 73 7.12 -16.32 -7.77
CA PRO A 73 7.99 -16.88 -6.74
C PRO A 73 7.43 -18.18 -6.16
N ASP A 74 8.28 -19.16 -5.87
CA ASP A 74 7.85 -20.48 -5.36
C ASP A 74 6.97 -20.41 -4.12
N SER A 75 7.28 -19.50 -3.19
CA SER A 75 6.50 -19.29 -1.96
C SER A 75 5.07 -18.78 -2.20
N LYS A 76 4.78 -18.28 -3.40
CA LYS A 76 3.47 -17.80 -3.82
C LYS A 76 2.67 -18.83 -4.62
N ARG A 77 3.34 -19.76 -5.28
CA ARG A 77 2.70 -20.89 -5.97
C ARG A 77 2.01 -21.84 -4.99
N THR A 78 2.58 -22.00 -3.80
CA THR A 78 2.01 -22.83 -2.75
C THR A 78 0.88 -22.10 -2.01
N GLY A 79 -0.37 -22.37 -2.39
CA GLY A 79 -1.57 -21.91 -1.68
C GLY A 79 -2.32 -20.74 -2.29
N PHE A 80 -1.84 -20.17 -3.41
CA PHE A 80 -2.52 -19.09 -4.12
C PHE A 80 -2.41 -19.28 -5.64
N SER A 81 -3.51 -19.06 -6.35
CA SER A 81 -3.60 -19.08 -7.81
C SER A 81 -4.40 -17.88 -8.32
N ILE A 82 -4.26 -17.54 -9.60
CA ILE A 82 -5.17 -16.60 -10.25
C ILE A 82 -6.58 -17.22 -10.22
N ASP A 83 -7.56 -16.46 -9.73
CA ASP A 83 -8.96 -16.87 -9.78
C ASP A 83 -9.49 -16.73 -11.20
N VAL A 84 -9.60 -17.88 -11.89
CA VAL A 84 -10.10 -17.95 -13.27
C VAL A 84 -11.60 -17.66 -13.38
N HIS A 85 -12.32 -17.60 -12.26
CA HIS A 85 -13.74 -17.29 -12.20
C HIS A 85 -14.02 -15.84 -11.74
N ALA A 86 -12.96 -15.03 -11.59
CA ALA A 86 -13.11 -13.62 -11.29
C ALA A 86 -14.00 -12.94 -12.34
N LYS A 87 -15.03 -12.23 -11.87
CA LYS A 87 -15.97 -11.51 -12.76
C LYS A 87 -15.44 -10.17 -13.23
N HIS A 88 -14.42 -9.64 -12.56
CA HIS A 88 -13.86 -8.34 -12.87
C HIS A 88 -12.35 -8.34 -12.68
N ALA A 89 -11.66 -7.51 -13.47
CA ALA A 89 -10.28 -7.12 -13.24
C ALA A 89 -10.17 -5.60 -13.14
N ILE A 90 -9.01 -5.13 -12.67
CA ILE A 90 -8.67 -3.72 -12.60
C ILE A 90 -7.48 -3.47 -13.52
N ILE A 91 -7.63 -2.54 -14.46
CA ILE A 91 -6.54 -2.02 -15.30
C ILE A 91 -6.12 -0.66 -14.73
N MET A 92 -4.82 -0.40 -14.62
CA MET A 92 -4.30 0.86 -14.08
C MET A 92 -2.99 1.25 -14.79
N ASP A 93 -2.60 2.51 -14.62
CA ASP A 93 -1.32 3.01 -15.13
C ASP A 93 -0.14 2.18 -14.61
N ASN A 94 0.75 1.76 -15.52
CA ASN A 94 2.02 1.15 -15.12
C ASN A 94 2.99 2.25 -14.62
N LEU A 95 3.18 2.31 -13.30
CA LEU A 95 4.03 3.31 -12.63
C LEU A 95 5.53 3.03 -12.76
N THR A 96 5.90 1.85 -13.25
CA THR A 96 7.29 1.50 -13.53
C THR A 96 7.63 1.66 -15.01
N TYR A 97 6.65 2.07 -15.83
CA TYR A 97 6.82 2.24 -17.27
C TYR A 97 7.97 3.20 -17.59
N HIS A 98 8.76 2.81 -18.59
CA HIS A 98 9.91 3.56 -19.07
C HIS A 98 9.66 4.09 -20.49
N PRO A 99 9.47 5.41 -20.64
CA PRO A 99 9.31 6.03 -21.95
C PRO A 99 10.58 5.88 -22.81
N PRO A 100 10.49 5.72 -24.15
CA PRO A 100 11.64 5.50 -25.03
C PRO A 100 12.74 6.59 -25.02
N HIS A 101 12.46 7.77 -24.46
CA HIS A 101 13.35 8.93 -24.49
C HIS A 101 13.63 9.55 -23.12
N GLN A 102 13.31 8.83 -22.03
CA GLN A 102 13.53 9.33 -20.68
C GLN A 102 13.95 8.18 -19.75
N GLU A 103 15.06 8.38 -19.04
CA GLU A 103 15.44 7.49 -17.96
C GLU A 103 14.54 7.72 -16.75
N VAL A 104 13.91 6.64 -16.27
CA VAL A 104 12.99 6.65 -15.14
C VAL A 104 13.42 5.58 -14.15
N ILE A 105 13.55 6.01 -12.89
CA ILE A 105 13.69 5.13 -11.73
C ILE A 105 12.40 5.27 -10.93
N SER A 106 11.70 4.16 -10.72
CA SER A 106 10.51 4.12 -9.88
C SER A 106 10.85 3.45 -8.56
N ILE A 107 10.32 4.00 -7.46
CA ILE A 107 10.59 3.50 -6.11
C ILE A 107 9.27 3.24 -5.42
N GLU A 108 9.07 1.98 -5.00
CA GLU A 108 7.93 1.57 -4.19
C GLU A 108 8.36 1.54 -2.72
N ILE A 109 7.66 2.29 -1.86
CA ILE A 109 7.85 2.26 -0.41
C ILE A 109 6.56 1.77 0.21
N LYS A 110 6.66 0.75 1.07
CA LYS A 110 5.57 0.34 1.96
C LYS A 110 5.82 0.93 3.35
N PRO A 111 5.21 2.09 3.69
CA PRO A 111 5.65 2.89 4.84
C PRO A 111 5.20 2.33 6.19
N LYS A 112 4.24 1.38 6.19
CA LYS A 112 3.60 0.79 7.37
C LYS A 112 2.83 1.83 8.20
N TRP A 113 2.69 1.58 9.50
CA TRP A 113 1.88 2.36 10.44
C TRP A 113 2.68 3.49 11.08
N ALA A 114 2.14 4.71 11.00
CA ALA A 114 2.80 5.98 11.32
C ALA A 114 2.56 6.46 12.75
N ASN A 115 1.65 5.85 13.50
CA ASN A 115 1.18 6.36 14.78
C ASN A 115 1.38 5.35 15.91
N LEU A 116 1.56 5.86 17.12
CA LEU A 116 1.35 5.08 18.35
C LEU A 116 -0.13 5.24 18.75
N PRO A 117 -0.73 4.27 19.47
CA PRO A 117 -2.09 4.42 19.98
C PRO A 117 -2.22 5.68 20.84
N SER A 118 -3.28 6.45 20.62
CA SER A 118 -3.52 7.71 21.33
C SER A 118 -4.36 7.52 22.61
N ARG A 119 -5.29 6.55 22.62
CA ARG A 119 -6.20 6.24 23.73
C ARG A 119 -5.66 5.13 24.61
N LEU A 120 -4.58 5.42 25.34
CA LEU A 120 -3.86 4.42 26.15
C LEU A 120 -4.73 3.74 27.21
N GLU A 121 -5.76 4.42 27.72
CA GLU A 121 -6.71 3.88 28.68
C GLU A 121 -7.55 2.74 28.11
N LEU A 122 -7.74 2.70 26.79
CA LEU A 122 -8.45 1.62 26.08
C LEU A 122 -7.57 0.40 25.83
N LEU A 123 -6.26 0.49 26.04
CA LEU A 123 -5.35 -0.66 25.90
C LEU A 123 -5.38 -1.56 27.13
N ASP A 124 -5.14 -2.86 26.91
CA ASP A 124 -4.86 -3.84 27.95
C ASP A 124 -3.61 -3.44 28.75
N PRO A 125 -3.64 -3.47 30.09
CA PRO A 125 -2.50 -3.08 30.91
C PRO A 125 -1.18 -3.81 30.58
N ILE A 126 -1.24 -5.07 30.13
CA ILE A 126 -0.09 -5.89 29.79
C ILE A 126 0.57 -5.42 28.49
N THR A 127 -0.23 -5.03 27.49
CA THR A 127 0.28 -4.61 26.17
C THR A 127 0.57 -3.11 26.11
N ARG A 128 -0.10 -2.31 26.94
CA ARG A 128 0.00 -0.84 26.98
C ARG A 128 1.42 -0.32 27.05
N GLU A 129 2.24 -0.87 27.94
CA GLU A 129 3.62 -0.41 28.15
C GLU A 129 4.48 -0.55 26.89
N ILE A 130 4.26 -1.62 26.11
CA ILE A 130 4.98 -1.83 24.85
C ILE A 130 4.38 -0.95 23.75
N LYS A 131 3.05 -0.90 23.64
CA LYS A 131 2.36 -0.20 22.55
C LYS A 131 2.49 1.32 22.63
N LYS A 132 2.69 1.89 23.82
CA LYS A 132 2.91 3.34 24.01
C LYS A 132 4.32 3.81 23.63
N GLU A 133 5.29 2.90 23.53
CA GLU A 133 6.71 3.23 23.28
C GLU A 133 7.20 2.76 21.91
N TYR A 134 6.72 1.61 21.44
CA TYR A 134 7.26 0.95 20.25
C TYR A 134 6.24 0.88 19.13
N CYS A 135 6.67 1.26 17.93
CA CYS A 135 5.81 1.20 16.76
C CYS A 135 5.44 -0.26 16.40
N ARG A 136 4.24 -0.43 15.85
CA ARG A 136 3.70 -1.74 15.45
C ARG A 136 4.67 -2.54 14.56
N THR A 137 5.35 -1.86 13.64
CA THR A 137 6.34 -2.46 12.74
C THR A 137 7.53 -3.03 13.51
N CYS A 138 8.08 -2.29 14.47
CA CYS A 138 9.19 -2.75 15.31
C CYS A 138 8.78 -3.93 16.17
N VAL A 139 7.62 -3.86 16.83
CA VAL A 139 7.10 -4.97 17.67
C VAL A 139 6.85 -6.22 16.81
N TYR A 140 6.18 -6.08 15.67
CA TYR A 140 5.92 -7.19 14.73
C TYR A 140 7.22 -7.89 14.34
N ARG A 141 8.21 -7.11 13.93
CA ARG A 141 9.51 -7.59 13.49
C ARG A 141 10.27 -8.29 14.63
N ALA A 142 10.23 -7.76 15.85
CA ALA A 142 10.84 -8.39 17.02
C ALA A 142 10.16 -9.72 17.41
N ILE A 143 8.85 -9.86 17.21
CA ILE A 143 8.15 -11.14 17.45
C ILE A 143 8.56 -12.18 16.41
N ARG A 144 8.60 -11.80 15.11
CA ARG A 144 9.03 -12.72 14.04
C ARG A 144 10.51 -13.09 14.11
N SER A 145 11.35 -12.32 14.79
CA SER A 145 12.76 -12.64 14.96
C SER A 145 13.02 -13.72 16.01
N LYS A 146 12.12 -13.88 17.00
CA LYS A 146 12.23 -14.94 18.01
C LYS A 146 12.21 -16.33 17.39
N SER A 147 11.67 -16.48 16.17
CA SER A 147 11.72 -17.73 15.40
C SER A 147 12.91 -17.85 14.43
N ASN A 148 13.64 -16.78 14.07
CA ASN A 148 14.70 -16.80 13.04
C ASN A 148 15.90 -15.84 13.30
N SER A 149 16.56 -15.96 14.46
CA SER A 149 17.76 -15.20 14.89
C SER A 149 17.56 -13.70 15.21
N LYS A 150 18.18 -13.25 16.31
CA LYS A 150 17.83 -12.02 17.06
C LYS A 150 18.51 -10.74 16.59
N GLU A 151 19.65 -10.81 15.91
CA GLU A 151 20.63 -9.72 15.84
C GLU A 151 20.16 -8.50 15.02
N TYR A 152 19.52 -8.73 13.88
CA TYR A 152 19.05 -7.66 12.99
C TYR A 152 17.92 -6.81 13.60
N TYR A 153 17.03 -7.43 14.38
CA TYR A 153 15.77 -6.78 14.80
C TYR A 153 15.89 -5.99 16.10
N THR A 154 16.95 -6.20 16.87
CA THR A 154 17.37 -5.33 17.98
C THR A 154 18.38 -4.27 17.55
N SER A 155 18.83 -4.29 16.29
CA SER A 155 19.80 -3.35 15.76
C SER A 155 19.29 -1.91 15.84
N ALA A 156 20.17 -0.99 16.21
CA ALA A 156 19.93 0.45 16.15
C ALA A 156 19.74 0.95 14.70
N ASN A 157 20.14 0.14 13.71
CA ASN A 157 20.13 0.48 12.28
C ASN A 157 18.89 -0.05 11.54
N ARG A 158 17.87 -0.54 12.24
CA ARG A 158 16.64 -1.05 11.61
C ARG A 158 15.71 0.08 11.16
N PHE A 159 14.99 -0.15 10.08
CA PHE A 159 13.89 0.72 9.65
C PHE A 159 12.81 0.83 10.74
N CYS A 160 12.42 2.06 11.05
CA CYS A 160 11.31 2.39 11.93
C CYS A 160 10.28 3.22 11.17
N ALA A 161 9.03 2.75 11.14
CA ALA A 161 7.96 3.47 10.48
C ALA A 161 7.75 4.87 11.08
N LEU A 162 7.79 5.04 12.41
CA LEU A 162 7.62 6.37 13.02
C LEU A 162 8.66 7.38 12.53
N GLN A 163 9.92 6.97 12.37
CA GLN A 163 10.98 7.86 11.89
C GLN A 163 10.73 8.31 10.44
N LEU A 164 10.11 7.46 9.61
CA LEU A 164 9.73 7.83 8.25
C LEU A 164 8.71 8.98 8.23
N PHE A 165 7.85 9.08 9.24
CA PHE A 165 6.72 10.02 9.34
C PHE A 165 6.97 11.18 10.33
N ASP A 166 8.23 11.43 10.70
CA ASP A 166 8.59 12.43 11.71
C ASP A 166 9.25 13.65 11.06
N THR A 167 10.42 14.09 11.54
CA THR A 167 11.16 15.22 11.00
C THR A 167 11.93 14.84 9.74
N SER A 168 12.37 15.83 8.96
CA SER A 168 13.19 15.59 7.76
C SER A 168 14.49 14.81 8.07
N ASP A 169 15.10 15.06 9.24
CA ASP A 169 16.28 14.30 9.71
C ASP A 169 15.94 12.85 10.01
N HIS A 170 14.80 12.58 10.66
CA HIS A 170 14.34 11.22 10.93
C HIS A 170 13.92 10.50 9.64
N LEU A 171 13.27 11.20 8.71
CA LEU A 171 12.92 10.71 7.38
C LEU A 171 14.18 10.25 6.64
N ARG A 172 15.21 11.09 6.58
CA ARG A 172 16.48 10.74 5.92
C ARG A 172 17.13 9.51 6.53
N HIS A 173 17.16 9.39 7.86
CA HIS A 173 17.66 8.18 8.52
C HIS A 173 16.78 6.95 8.24
N ALA A 174 15.46 7.10 8.19
CA ALA A 174 14.56 5.99 7.89
C ALA A 174 14.77 5.46 6.47
N LEU A 175 14.96 6.36 5.49
CA LEU A 175 15.25 6.00 4.10
C LEU A 175 16.62 5.32 3.95
N ASP A 176 17.64 5.83 4.63
CA ASP A 176 18.98 5.23 4.68
C ASP A 176 18.94 3.78 5.16
N ARG A 177 18.18 3.56 6.22
CA ARG A 177 17.95 2.22 6.76
C ARG A 177 17.15 1.36 5.79
N LEU A 178 16.06 1.87 5.19
CA LEU A 178 15.31 1.11 4.17
C LEU A 178 16.19 0.63 3.02
N VAL A 179 17.06 1.50 2.51
CA VAL A 179 18.02 1.15 1.44
C VAL A 179 19.02 0.10 1.93
N SER A 180 19.57 0.28 3.13
CA SER A 180 20.49 -0.69 3.74
C SER A 180 19.83 -2.07 3.94
N GLU A 181 18.58 -2.10 4.41
CA GLU A 181 17.79 -3.33 4.56
C GLU A 181 17.53 -4.00 3.20
N TRP A 182 17.25 -3.20 2.16
CA TRP A 182 17.03 -3.69 0.80
C TRP A 182 18.32 -4.26 0.18
N GLN A 183 19.45 -3.56 0.27
CA GLN A 183 20.75 -4.04 -0.22
C GLN A 183 21.22 -5.30 0.53
N GLY A 184 20.97 -5.39 1.84
CA GLY A 184 21.30 -6.56 2.65
C GLY A 184 20.47 -7.81 2.33
N SER A 185 19.32 -7.65 1.65
CA SER A 185 18.40 -8.76 1.35
C SER A 185 18.87 -9.71 0.25
N SER A 186 19.94 -9.37 -0.49
CA SER A 186 20.47 -10.18 -1.58
C SER A 186 21.32 -11.38 -1.16
N SER A 187 21.47 -11.64 0.13
CA SER A 187 22.26 -12.78 0.62
C SER A 187 21.43 -14.06 0.62
N SER A 188 21.94 -15.07 -0.08
CA SER A 188 21.36 -16.35 -0.53
C SER A 188 20.87 -17.34 0.54
N SER A 189 20.22 -16.90 1.61
CA SER A 189 19.82 -17.78 2.71
C SER A 189 18.39 -17.57 3.15
N GLY A 190 17.41 -17.99 2.32
CA GLY A 190 16.03 -18.32 2.72
C GLY A 190 15.27 -17.32 3.60
N GLY A 191 15.79 -16.10 3.72
CA GLY A 191 15.38 -15.10 4.69
C GLY A 191 14.30 -14.25 4.07
N HIS A 192 13.32 -13.87 4.88
CA HIS A 192 12.24 -12.98 4.44
C HIS A 192 12.82 -11.69 3.84
N VAL A 193 12.80 -11.57 2.52
CA VAL A 193 13.10 -10.32 1.82
C VAL A 193 12.14 -9.26 2.36
N HIS A 194 12.69 -8.18 2.91
CA HIS A 194 11.89 -7.12 3.49
C HIS A 194 11.10 -6.41 2.39
N ASN A 195 9.77 -6.49 2.45
CA ASN A 195 8.86 -5.93 1.43
C ASN A 195 8.56 -4.43 1.64
N ASN A 196 9.53 -3.69 2.18
CA ASN A 196 9.34 -2.29 2.53
C ASN A 196 9.87 -1.32 1.46
N LEU A 197 10.80 -1.77 0.61
CA LEU A 197 11.37 -1.01 -0.49
C LEU A 197 11.50 -1.91 -1.72
N LYS A 198 11.11 -1.41 -2.89
CA LYS A 198 11.53 -1.94 -4.19
C LYS A 198 11.98 -0.80 -5.08
N ILE A 199 12.99 -1.07 -5.89
CA ILE A 199 13.50 -0.13 -6.89
C ILE A 199 13.30 -0.76 -8.25
N PHE A 200 12.80 0.03 -9.20
CA PHE A 200 12.58 -0.37 -10.57
C PHE A 200 13.40 0.51 -11.50
N HIS A 201 14.03 -0.10 -12.49
CA HIS A 201 14.72 0.58 -13.57
C HIS A 201 14.24 -0.02 -14.88
N ARG A 202 13.79 0.85 -15.80
CA ARG A 202 13.25 0.44 -17.11
C ARG A 202 12.10 -0.59 -17.02
N GLY A 203 11.21 -0.45 -16.03
CA GLY A 203 10.11 -1.38 -15.78
C GLY A 203 10.48 -2.64 -15.01
N GLY A 204 11.75 -3.04 -15.01
CA GLY A 204 12.24 -4.22 -14.29
C GLY A 204 12.57 -3.94 -12.84
N VAL A 205 12.32 -4.93 -11.97
CA VAL A 205 12.78 -4.89 -10.56
C VAL A 205 14.30 -4.97 -10.55
N VAL A 206 14.95 -4.05 -9.85
CA VAL A 206 16.40 -4.05 -9.66
C VAL A 206 16.78 -5.09 -8.61
N ASP A 207 17.76 -5.95 -8.91
CA ASP A 207 18.37 -6.84 -7.93
C ASP A 207 19.28 -6.00 -6.99
N PRO A 208 19.05 -6.00 -5.67
CA PRO A 208 19.87 -5.22 -4.75
C PRO A 208 21.36 -5.58 -4.76
N SER A 209 21.76 -6.78 -5.20
CA SER A 209 23.18 -7.16 -5.31
C SER A 209 23.86 -6.60 -6.54
N SER A 210 23.08 -6.20 -7.54
CA SER A 210 23.58 -5.74 -8.84
C SER A 210 23.97 -4.25 -8.84
N VAL A 211 23.57 -3.49 -7.81
CA VAL A 211 23.76 -2.04 -7.75
C VAL A 211 24.20 -1.55 -6.38
N GLN A 212 24.95 -0.44 -6.37
CA GLN A 212 25.19 0.35 -5.17
C GLN A 212 24.38 1.64 -5.27
N ILE A 213 23.61 1.95 -4.24
CA ILE A 213 22.79 3.16 -4.21
C ILE A 213 23.64 4.35 -3.80
N ASP A 214 23.68 5.38 -4.66
CA ASP A 214 24.30 6.67 -4.33
C ASP A 214 23.52 7.32 -3.17
N PRO A 215 24.17 7.76 -2.08
CA PRO A 215 23.52 8.50 -1.00
C PRO A 215 22.69 9.70 -1.46
N LYS A 216 23.03 10.31 -2.60
CA LYS A 216 22.23 11.40 -3.21
C LYS A 216 20.82 10.95 -3.60
N LEU A 217 20.62 9.68 -3.97
CA LEU A 217 19.28 9.15 -4.25
C LEU A 217 18.41 9.20 -2.99
N ILE A 218 19.00 8.91 -1.83
CA ILE A 218 18.31 8.96 -0.54
C ILE A 218 17.88 10.41 -0.23
N ASP A 219 18.75 11.38 -0.53
CA ASP A 219 18.45 12.81 -0.36
C ASP A 219 17.31 13.25 -1.28
N VAL A 220 17.33 12.82 -2.55
CA VAL A 220 16.25 13.09 -3.53
C VAL A 220 14.94 12.45 -3.08
N MET A 221 14.96 11.20 -2.61
CA MET A 221 13.78 10.53 -2.05
C MET A 221 13.20 11.31 -0.87
N GLY A 222 14.07 11.75 0.05
CA GLY A 222 13.67 12.57 1.20
C GLY A 222 13.00 13.87 0.78
N GLN A 223 13.62 14.63 -0.12
CA GLN A 223 13.07 15.88 -0.65
C GLN A 223 11.70 15.69 -1.31
N VAL A 224 11.54 14.63 -2.10
CA VAL A 224 10.28 14.36 -2.81
C VAL A 224 9.16 13.98 -1.84
N LEU A 225 9.45 13.14 -0.84
CA LEU A 225 8.47 12.74 0.17
C LEU A 225 8.05 13.93 1.05
N ASP A 226 9.00 14.78 1.40
CA ASP A 226 8.77 16.01 2.18
C ASP A 226 7.92 17.02 1.38
N GLN A 227 8.32 17.35 0.15
CA GLN A 227 7.63 18.32 -0.71
C GLN A 227 6.22 17.89 -1.12
N SER A 228 5.99 16.59 -1.28
CA SER A 228 4.66 16.07 -1.66
C SER A 228 3.65 16.08 -0.49
N ASN A 229 4.13 16.22 0.76
CA ASN A 229 3.32 16.13 1.99
C ASN A 229 2.52 14.81 2.14
N VAL A 230 2.85 13.81 1.34
CA VAL A 230 2.08 12.57 1.22
C VAL A 230 2.15 11.71 2.49
N LEU A 231 3.30 11.70 3.16
CA LEU A 231 3.50 10.95 4.39
C LEU A 231 2.64 11.55 5.52
N GLN A 232 2.54 12.87 5.58
CA GLN A 232 1.67 13.54 6.53
C GLN A 232 0.19 13.22 6.29
N THR A 233 -0.26 13.25 5.03
CA THR A 233 -1.63 12.84 4.66
C THR A 233 -1.91 11.39 5.08
N ILE A 234 -1.00 10.45 4.83
CA ILE A 234 -1.15 9.04 5.25
C ILE A 234 -1.23 8.95 6.78
N LYS A 235 -0.34 9.64 7.51
CA LYS A 235 -0.30 9.63 8.97
C LYS A 235 -1.62 10.10 9.58
N GLU A 236 -2.19 11.17 9.03
CA GLU A 236 -3.48 11.71 9.46
C GLU A 236 -4.62 10.73 9.18
N ILE A 237 -4.70 10.17 7.98
CA ILE A 237 -5.72 9.17 7.62
C ILE A 237 -5.65 7.97 8.55
N GLN A 238 -4.44 7.43 8.77
CA GLN A 238 -4.23 6.31 9.69
C GLN A 238 -4.71 6.65 11.11
N SER A 239 -4.37 7.82 11.63
CA SER A 239 -4.80 8.24 12.97
C SER A 239 -6.30 8.46 13.08
N LYS A 240 -6.95 8.96 12.02
CA LYS A 240 -8.40 9.22 12.00
C LYS A 240 -9.22 7.94 11.88
N LEU A 241 -8.74 6.97 11.10
CA LEU A 241 -9.43 5.71 10.85
C LEU A 241 -9.20 4.65 11.95
N ASP A 242 -8.20 4.82 12.81
CA ASP A 242 -7.95 3.97 13.97
C ASP A 242 -7.73 4.80 15.25
N PRO A 243 -8.75 5.51 15.73
CA PRO A 243 -8.61 6.42 16.87
C PRO A 243 -8.51 5.70 18.22
N ILE A 244 -8.95 4.45 18.31
CA ILE A 244 -9.09 3.70 19.57
C ILE A 244 -8.23 2.45 19.66
N ASP A 245 -7.45 2.15 18.62
CA ASP A 245 -6.69 0.90 18.45
C ASP A 245 -7.61 -0.34 18.40
N ILE A 246 -7.12 -1.41 17.80
CA ILE A 246 -7.85 -2.69 17.69
C ILE A 246 -8.31 -3.25 19.05
N GLU A 247 -7.59 -3.00 20.14
CA GLU A 247 -8.02 -3.41 21.49
C GLU A 247 -9.22 -2.61 22.01
N GLY A 248 -9.28 -1.31 21.68
CA GLY A 248 -10.46 -0.49 21.96
C GLY A 248 -11.65 -0.95 21.13
N LEU A 249 -11.42 -1.22 19.85
CA LEU A 249 -12.44 -1.73 18.93
C LEU A 249 -13.01 -3.08 19.42
N PHE A 250 -12.17 -4.02 19.85
CA PHE A 250 -12.65 -5.28 20.43
C PHE A 250 -13.44 -5.07 21.72
N LYS A 251 -13.13 -4.06 22.53
CA LYS A 251 -13.93 -3.74 23.72
C LYS A 251 -15.31 -3.23 23.34
N GLU A 252 -15.42 -2.40 22.31
CA GLU A 252 -16.72 -1.94 21.80
C GLU A 252 -17.53 -3.11 21.23
N PHE A 253 -16.91 -3.98 20.43
CA PHE A 253 -17.58 -5.17 19.87
C PHE A 253 -18.06 -6.18 20.91
N ASN A 254 -17.34 -6.33 22.03
CA ASN A 254 -17.67 -7.28 23.07
C ASN A 254 -18.56 -6.69 24.17
N GLN A 255 -19.00 -5.43 24.05
CA GLN A 255 -20.03 -4.91 24.96
C GLN A 255 -21.34 -5.67 24.71
N PRO A 256 -22.03 -6.14 25.77
CA PRO A 256 -23.35 -6.71 25.60
C PRO A 256 -24.24 -5.66 24.93
N PRO A 257 -25.04 -6.02 23.90
CA PRO A 257 -25.89 -5.05 23.22
C PRO A 257 -26.69 -4.29 24.26
N ASN A 258 -26.68 -2.95 24.18
CA ASN A 258 -27.67 -2.21 24.96
C ASN A 258 -29.03 -2.78 24.59
N THR A 259 -29.92 -2.94 25.56
CA THR A 259 -31.23 -3.59 25.44
C THR A 259 -32.19 -2.99 24.38
N ASN A 260 -31.71 -2.06 23.57
CA ASN A 260 -32.33 -1.57 22.35
C ASN A 260 -31.95 -2.48 21.18
N LYS A 261 -32.93 -3.25 20.68
CA LYS A 261 -32.88 -4.13 19.48
C LYS A 261 -32.29 -3.54 18.19
N GLN A 262 -31.86 -2.28 18.16
CA GLN A 262 -31.25 -1.62 17.00
C GLN A 262 -29.74 -1.91 16.86
N GLU A 263 -29.01 -2.18 17.95
CA GLU A 263 -27.55 -2.42 17.88
C GLU A 263 -27.19 -3.82 17.35
N GLU A 264 -28.03 -4.84 17.58
CA GLU A 264 -27.84 -6.19 17.02
C GLU A 264 -27.89 -6.21 15.48
N ASP A 265 -28.51 -5.20 14.86
CA ASP A 265 -28.69 -5.13 13.39
C ASP A 265 -27.61 -4.29 12.68
N LEU A 266 -26.88 -3.44 13.41
CA LEU A 266 -25.85 -2.54 12.86
C LEU A 266 -24.62 -3.28 12.30
N PHE A 267 -24.40 -4.52 12.72
CA PHE A 267 -23.26 -5.35 12.29
C PHE A 267 -23.70 -6.67 11.62
N SER A 268 -25.01 -6.89 11.46
CA SER A 268 -25.56 -8.08 10.82
C SER A 268 -25.37 -8.06 9.30
N SER A 269 -25.16 -6.87 8.74
CA SER A 269 -25.03 -6.61 7.31
C SER A 269 -23.77 -5.79 7.01
N PRO A 270 -23.06 -6.07 5.89
CA PRO A 270 -21.95 -5.22 5.45
C PRO A 270 -22.44 -3.79 5.23
N ILE A 271 -21.61 -2.81 5.58
CA ILE A 271 -21.88 -1.41 5.24
C ILE A 271 -22.12 -1.29 3.73
N ASP A 272 -23.24 -0.68 3.35
CA ASP A 272 -23.53 -0.51 1.93
C ASP A 272 -22.78 0.72 1.36
N LEU A 273 -22.78 0.85 0.02
CA LEU A 273 -22.06 1.93 -0.64
C LEU A 273 -22.62 3.32 -0.30
N ASN A 274 -23.91 3.44 0.02
CA ASN A 274 -24.54 4.70 0.39
C ASN A 274 -24.18 5.08 1.81
N GLU A 275 -24.25 4.13 2.75
CA GLU A 275 -23.79 4.32 4.13
C GLU A 275 -22.31 4.73 4.16
N LEU A 276 -21.47 4.07 3.35
CA LEU A 276 -20.07 4.44 3.21
C LEU A 276 -19.90 5.86 2.64
N LYS A 277 -20.72 6.28 1.68
CA LYS A 277 -20.70 7.66 1.15
C LYS A 277 -21.13 8.68 2.20
N ASP A 278 -22.13 8.35 3.01
CA ASP A 278 -22.67 9.24 4.04
C ASP A 278 -21.68 9.49 5.17
N ILE A 279 -20.77 8.56 5.45
CA ILE A 279 -19.71 8.75 6.46
C ILE A 279 -18.48 9.50 5.94
N LEU A 280 -18.26 9.59 4.62
CA LEU A 280 -17.05 10.22 4.05
C LEU A 280 -16.83 11.69 4.47
N PRO A 281 -17.87 12.56 4.55
CA PRO A 281 -17.69 13.93 5.02
C PRO A 281 -17.10 14.02 6.43
N TYR A 282 -17.50 13.10 7.33
CA TYR A 282 -17.04 13.07 8.71
C TYR A 282 -15.59 12.58 8.83
N LEU A 283 -15.14 11.73 7.90
CA LEU A 283 -13.74 11.29 7.82
C LEU A 283 -12.80 12.40 7.33
N ASN A 284 -13.30 13.30 6.49
CA ASN A 284 -12.48 14.36 5.90
C ASN A 284 -12.35 15.61 6.79
N GLY A 285 -13.25 15.80 7.76
CA GLY A 285 -13.24 16.97 8.66
C GLY A 285 -13.37 18.32 7.93
N LYS A 286 -13.82 18.31 6.66
CA LYS A 286 -14.05 19.50 5.85
C LYS A 286 -15.56 19.73 5.73
N GLU A 287 -16.04 20.85 6.24
CA GLU A 287 -17.22 21.48 5.65
C GLU A 287 -16.86 21.84 4.21
N TYR A 288 -17.57 21.29 3.23
CA TYR A 288 -17.28 21.55 1.82
C TYR A 288 -17.67 23.00 1.49
N ILE A 289 -16.68 23.87 1.30
CA ILE A 289 -16.83 25.07 0.47
C ILE A 289 -16.56 24.63 -0.97
N ILE A 290 -17.59 24.74 -1.81
CA ILE A 290 -17.49 24.55 -3.26
C ILE A 290 -16.62 25.71 -3.80
N ILE A 291 -15.45 25.39 -4.36
CA ILE A 291 -14.59 26.37 -5.03
C ILE A 291 -14.54 26.02 -6.51
N GLU A 292 -14.97 26.95 -7.36
CA GLU A 292 -14.85 26.86 -8.82
C GLU A 292 -13.40 27.15 -9.28
N PRO A 293 -12.91 26.49 -10.35
CA PRO A 293 -11.53 26.62 -10.80
C PRO A 293 -11.25 27.95 -11.52
N ASN A 294 -10.14 28.60 -11.16
CA ASN A 294 -9.57 29.76 -11.85
C ASN A 294 -8.36 29.33 -12.71
N PRO A 295 -8.33 29.61 -14.03
CA PRO A 295 -7.22 29.22 -14.89
C PRO A 295 -6.28 30.41 -15.16
N ALA A 296 -5.13 30.47 -14.51
CA ALA A 296 -3.94 31.17 -15.05
C ALA A 296 -2.69 30.92 -14.19
N SER A 297 -1.70 30.21 -14.72
CA SER A 297 -0.39 30.79 -15.04
C SER A 297 0.52 29.71 -15.62
N SER A 298 1.42 30.15 -16.49
CA SER A 298 2.37 29.33 -17.23
C SER A 298 3.77 29.76 -16.81
N ASP A 299 4.56 28.82 -16.29
CA ASP A 299 6.01 28.87 -16.30
C ASP A 299 6.57 27.43 -16.32
N PRO A 300 7.64 27.15 -17.10
CA PRO A 300 8.14 25.80 -17.28
C PRO A 300 9.03 25.37 -16.11
N VAL A 301 8.55 24.38 -15.36
CA VAL A 301 9.31 23.68 -14.31
C VAL A 301 9.91 22.41 -14.91
N PHE A 302 11.16 22.09 -14.56
CA PHE A 302 11.75 20.77 -14.83
C PHE A 302 10.93 19.70 -14.08
N ILE A 303 10.10 18.94 -14.80
CA ILE A 303 9.21 17.93 -14.19
C ILE A 303 9.98 16.62 -14.03
N ILE A 304 10.50 16.38 -12.83
CA ILE A 304 10.77 15.01 -12.37
C ILE A 304 9.40 14.43 -11.98
N LYS A 305 8.78 13.65 -12.88
CA LYS A 305 7.45 13.04 -12.65
C LYS A 305 7.60 11.81 -11.75
N LEU A 306 7.81 12.03 -10.46
CA LEU A 306 7.78 10.97 -9.46
C LEU A 306 6.31 10.68 -9.10
N ARG A 307 5.79 9.58 -9.65
CA ARG A 307 4.49 9.05 -9.25
C ARG A 307 4.67 8.21 -8.01
N LEU A 308 4.40 8.82 -6.85
CA LEU A 308 4.23 8.06 -5.62
C LEU A 308 2.86 7.38 -5.65
N SER A 309 2.82 6.10 -5.32
CA SER A 309 1.54 5.40 -5.15
C SER A 309 1.50 4.70 -3.82
N ILE A 310 0.47 5.06 -3.06
CA ILE A 310 0.27 4.61 -1.70
C ILE A 310 -0.55 3.34 -1.76
N TRP A 311 0.08 2.21 -1.51
CA TRP A 311 -0.62 0.94 -1.33
C TRP A 311 -1.07 0.81 0.13
N ILE A 312 -2.33 1.18 0.41
CA ILE A 312 -2.98 0.87 1.70
C ILE A 312 -3.47 -0.58 1.65
N SER A 313 -2.55 -1.54 1.78
CA SER A 313 -2.93 -2.92 2.05
C SER A 313 -3.26 -3.03 3.55
N ASN A 314 -4.54 -3.22 3.91
CA ASN A 314 -5.05 -3.92 5.12
C ASN A 314 -6.49 -3.55 5.54
N LEU A 315 -7.29 -2.81 4.75
CA LEU A 315 -8.59 -2.35 5.24
C LEU A 315 -9.71 -3.39 5.26
N PHE A 316 -9.57 -4.52 4.56
CA PHE A 316 -10.53 -5.63 4.66
C PHE A 316 -9.78 -6.96 4.58
N ILE A 317 -9.60 -7.61 5.72
CA ILE A 317 -9.38 -9.05 5.79
C ILE A 317 -10.76 -9.65 5.98
N ASP A 318 -11.24 -10.36 4.97
CA ASP A 318 -12.46 -11.14 5.03
C ASP A 318 -12.26 -12.27 6.05
N TYR A 319 -12.90 -12.16 7.21
CA TYR A 319 -12.98 -13.23 8.21
C TYR A 319 -14.16 -14.14 7.86
N THR A 320 -14.08 -14.80 6.70
CA THR A 320 -14.96 -15.92 6.38
C THR A 320 -14.11 -17.13 6.09
N ASN A 321 -13.52 -17.72 7.15
CA ASN A 321 -13.18 -19.15 7.24
C ASN A 321 -12.62 -19.47 8.63
N THR A 322 -13.53 -19.69 9.58
CA THR A 322 -13.40 -20.67 10.67
C THR A 322 -14.69 -21.44 10.74
#